data_AF-A0A0Y9UD71-F1
#
_entry.id   AF-A0A0Y9UD71-F1
#
_cell.length_a   1.000
_cell.length_b   1.000
_cell.length_c   1.000
_cell.angle_alpha   90.00
_cell.angle_beta   90.00
_cell.angle_gamma   90.00
#
_symmetry.space_group_name_H-M   'P 1'
#
loop_
_entity.id
_entity.type
_entity.pdbx_description
1 polymer ?
#
loop_
_entity_poly.entity_id
_entity_poly.type
_entity_poly.pdbx_seq_one_letter_code
_entity_poly.pdbx_strand_id
1 'polypeptide(L)'
;MLNLQLYKYNGLLSNCSNFLISKRFKSHINSVSILQQFYNRLPIRKKYIKAIKKGTLIWDKGQVKIPPLKIEGYDPPKKCLSPLTKNRNNQYRGNFQNLKAHRVEFQD
;
A
#
# COMPACT_ATOMS: atom_id res chain seq x y z
N MET A 1 -28.69 70.00 -2.50
CA MET A 1 -28.02 69.16 -3.52
C MET A 1 -28.71 67.80 -3.54
N LEU A 2 -28.90 67.29 -4.75
CA LEU A 2 -29.82 66.23 -5.17
C LEU A 2 -29.44 64.81 -4.71
N ASN A 3 -30.51 64.01 -4.58
CA ASN A 3 -30.65 62.58 -4.88
C ASN A 3 -29.82 61.54 -4.12
N LEU A 4 -30.54 60.59 -3.49
CA LEU A 4 -30.28 59.16 -3.66
C LEU A 4 -31.61 58.40 -3.65
N GLN A 5 -31.85 57.67 -4.73
CA GLN A 5 -33.10 56.98 -5.06
C GLN A 5 -33.39 55.83 -4.09
N LEU A 6 -34.58 55.84 -3.49
CA LEU A 6 -35.17 54.69 -2.81
C LEU A 6 -35.69 53.70 -3.86
N TYR A 7 -34.88 52.73 -4.25
CA TYR A 7 -35.39 51.56 -4.96
C TYR A 7 -36.02 50.57 -3.97
N LYS A 8 -37.35 50.51 -4.00
CA LYS A 8 -38.15 49.39 -3.50
C LYS A 8 -37.73 48.11 -4.24
N TYR A 9 -37.26 47.11 -3.51
CA TYR A 9 -37.51 45.71 -3.85
C TYR A 9 -38.08 45.03 -2.61
N ASN A 10 -39.41 45.11 -2.50
CA ASN A 10 -40.20 44.25 -1.63
C ASN A 10 -40.41 42.91 -2.34
N GLY A 11 -40.26 41.82 -1.58
CA GLY A 11 -40.97 40.58 -1.86
C GLY A 11 -40.18 39.54 -2.65
N LEU A 12 -39.56 38.62 -1.93
CA LEU A 12 -39.77 37.16 -2.08
C LEU A 12 -39.07 36.45 -0.91
N LEU A 13 -39.58 36.75 0.29
CA LEU A 13 -39.42 35.90 1.46
C LEU A 13 -40.39 34.73 1.27
N SER A 14 -39.99 33.74 0.48
CA SER A 14 -40.68 32.45 0.48
C SER A 14 -39.81 31.37 -0.15
N ASN A 15 -39.47 30.43 0.73
CA ASN A 15 -39.54 29.01 0.44
C ASN A 15 -38.30 28.34 -0.17
N CYS A 16 -37.81 27.40 0.64
CA CYS A 16 -37.33 26.10 0.21
C CYS A 16 -35.97 26.13 -0.47
N SER A 17 -34.91 25.60 0.11
CA SER A 17 -34.84 24.51 1.06
C SER A 17 -33.48 24.59 1.71
N ASN A 18 -33.44 24.26 2.99
CA ASN A 18 -32.25 23.87 3.68
C ASN A 18 -31.44 22.92 2.78
N PHE A 19 -30.43 23.45 2.08
CA PHE A 19 -29.34 22.66 1.51
C PHE A 19 -28.46 22.21 2.69
N LEU A 20 -29.11 21.64 3.72
CA LEU A 20 -28.54 20.61 4.55
C LEU A 20 -28.29 19.47 3.57
N ILE A 21 -27.15 19.56 2.88
CA ILE A 21 -26.41 18.41 2.46
C ILE A 21 -26.28 17.61 3.75
N SER A 22 -27.22 16.68 3.96
CA SER A 22 -26.99 15.58 4.84
C SER A 22 -25.77 14.93 4.24
N LYS A 23 -24.60 15.33 4.72
CA LYS A 23 -23.39 14.52 4.62
C LYS A 23 -23.84 13.25 5.31
N ARG A 24 -24.33 12.29 4.53
CA ARG A 24 -24.53 10.93 4.98
C ARG A 24 -23.16 10.52 5.46
N PHE A 25 -22.92 10.66 6.76
CA PHE A 25 -21.70 10.17 7.38
C PHE A 25 -21.72 8.68 7.09
N LYS A 26 -20.74 8.25 6.27
CA LYS A 26 -20.67 6.89 5.78
C LYS A 26 -20.69 5.99 7.01
N SER A 27 -21.71 5.14 7.13
CA SER A 27 -21.87 4.26 8.29
C SER A 27 -20.57 3.48 8.48
N HIS A 28 -20.12 3.45 9.74
CA HIS A 28 -18.80 3.00 10.19
C HIS A 28 -18.47 1.51 9.90
N ILE A 29 -19.33 0.80 9.17
CA ILE A 29 -19.19 -0.62 8.81
C ILE A 29 -17.80 -0.90 8.20
N ASN A 30 -17.23 0.06 7.46
CA ASN A 30 -15.89 -0.02 6.87
C ASN A 30 -14.97 1.15 7.28
N SER A 31 -15.22 1.80 8.41
CA SER A 31 -14.39 2.93 8.84
C SER A 31 -13.03 2.43 9.33
N VAL A 32 -11.96 3.02 8.82
CA VAL A 32 -10.61 2.80 9.33
C VAL A 32 -10.35 3.80 10.45
N SER A 33 -9.68 3.41 11.55
CA SER A 33 -9.34 4.32 12.64
C SER A 33 -8.57 5.55 12.14
N ILE A 34 -8.73 6.71 12.78
CA ILE A 34 -8.07 7.96 12.36
C ILE A 34 -6.54 7.80 12.26
N LEU A 35 -5.96 7.05 13.20
CA LEU A 35 -4.54 6.71 13.23
C LEU A 35 -4.14 5.87 12.01
N GLN A 36 -4.93 4.87 11.67
CA GLN A 36 -4.68 4.03 10.51
C GLN A 36 -4.90 4.80 9.19
N GLN A 37 -5.84 5.75 9.14
CA GLN A 37 -5.98 6.67 8.01
C GLN A 37 -4.73 7.55 7.85
N PHE A 38 -4.20 8.08 8.96
CA PHE A 38 -2.95 8.85 8.95
C PHE A 38 -1.79 8.01 8.38
N TYR A 39 -1.57 6.80 8.90
CA TYR A 39 -0.52 5.93 8.37
C TYR A 39 -0.74 5.57 6.90
N ASN A 40 -1.97 5.26 6.48
CA ASN A 40 -2.30 4.94 5.09
C ASN A 40 -2.05 6.11 4.11
N ARG A 41 -2.06 7.35 4.59
CA ARG A 41 -1.76 8.54 3.79
C ARG A 41 -0.25 8.73 3.55
N LEU A 42 0.60 8.21 4.43
CA LEU A 42 2.05 8.41 4.34
C LEU A 42 2.62 7.90 3.02
N PRO A 43 3.50 8.67 2.35
CA PRO A 43 4.07 8.29 1.05
C PRO A 43 4.87 6.98 1.15
N ILE A 44 5.58 6.77 2.26
CA ILE A 44 6.33 5.53 2.52
C ILE A 44 5.41 4.30 2.55
N ARG A 45 4.22 4.41 3.14
CA ARG A 45 3.24 3.32 3.20
C ARG A 45 2.70 2.99 1.81
N LYS A 46 2.43 4.01 0.99
CA LYS A 46 2.03 3.82 -0.41
C LYS A 46 3.12 3.13 -1.23
N LYS A 47 4.39 3.51 -1.05
CA LYS A 47 5.54 2.88 -1.72
C LYS A 47 5.62 1.38 -1.40
N TYR A 48 5.53 1.01 -0.12
CA TYR A 48 5.57 -0.39 0.29
C TYR A 48 4.35 -1.19 -0.19
N ILE A 49 3.14 -0.64 -0.10
CA ILE A 49 1.93 -1.31 -0.62
C ILE A 49 2.08 -1.57 -2.13
N LYS A 50 2.61 -0.60 -2.90
CA LYS A 50 2.85 -0.76 -4.34
C LYS A 50 3.89 -1.86 -4.60
N ALA A 51 4.98 -1.89 -3.85
CA ALA A 51 6.02 -2.91 -3.97
C ALA A 51 5.49 -4.32 -3.63
N ILE A 52 4.65 -4.44 -2.60
CA ILE A 52 3.99 -5.71 -2.24
C ILE A 52 3.04 -6.16 -3.34
N LYS A 53 2.19 -5.26 -3.85
CA LYS A 53 1.29 -5.57 -4.98
C LYS A 53 2.05 -5.96 -6.26
N LYS A 54 3.24 -5.40 -6.48
CA LYS A 54 4.12 -5.73 -7.60
C LYS A 54 4.83 -7.09 -7.41
N GLY A 55 4.87 -7.62 -6.18
CA GLY A 55 5.61 -8.85 -5.85
C GLY A 55 7.09 -8.63 -5.53
N THR A 56 7.58 -7.38 -5.50
CA THR A 56 8.99 -7.09 -5.19
C THR A 56 9.30 -7.15 -3.69
N LEU A 57 8.28 -7.06 -2.83
CA LEU A 57 8.36 -7.19 -1.37
C LEU A 57 7.23 -8.09 -0.88
N ILE A 58 7.44 -8.76 0.25
CA ILE A 58 6.45 -9.64 0.87
C ILE A 58 6.05 -9.08 2.23
N TRP A 59 4.75 -9.12 2.55
CA TRP A 59 4.27 -8.86 3.89
C TRP A 59 4.24 -10.18 4.68
N ASP A 60 5.05 -10.28 5.74
CA ASP A 60 5.16 -11.48 6.56
C ASP A 60 5.21 -11.11 8.04
N LYS A 61 4.32 -11.70 8.86
CA LYS A 61 4.22 -11.50 10.31
C LYS A 61 4.26 -10.03 10.75
N GLY A 62 3.58 -9.15 10.03
CA GLY A 62 3.51 -7.71 10.37
C GLY A 62 4.70 -6.87 9.90
N GLN A 63 5.63 -7.45 9.13
CA GLN A 63 6.80 -6.76 8.60
C GLN A 63 6.88 -6.88 7.07
N VAL A 64 7.46 -5.86 6.43
CA VAL A 64 7.81 -5.92 5.01
C VAL A 64 9.19 -6.58 4.90
N LYS A 65 9.27 -7.69 4.16
CA LYS A 65 10.50 -8.43 3.91
C LYS A 65 10.80 -8.49 2.43
N ILE A 66 12.08 -8.66 2.11
CA ILE A 66 12.50 -8.98 0.75
C ILE A 66 12.05 -10.43 0.46
N PRO A 67 11.47 -10.70 -0.71
CA PRO A 67 11.15 -12.05 -1.15
C PRO A 67 12.39 -12.95 -1.09
N PRO A 68 12.22 -14.28 -0.95
CA PRO A 68 13.34 -15.20 -1.05
C PRO A 68 14.06 -15.00 -2.39
N LEU A 69 15.39 -14.88 -2.30
CA LEU A 69 16.26 -14.80 -3.46
C LEU A 69 16.86 -16.18 -3.70
N LYS A 70 16.84 -16.60 -4.95
CA LYS A 70 17.55 -17.77 -5.45
C LYS A 70 18.91 -17.30 -5.93
N ILE A 71 19.97 -17.88 -5.39
CA ILE A 71 21.34 -17.55 -5.80
C ILE A 71 21.88 -18.71 -6.62
N GLU A 72 22.42 -18.42 -7.80
CA GLU A 72 22.94 -19.48 -8.69
C GLU A 72 24.02 -20.32 -7.98
N GLY A 73 23.86 -21.63 -8.07
CA GLY A 73 24.77 -22.59 -7.46
C GLY A 73 24.70 -22.67 -5.94
N TYR A 74 23.92 -21.85 -5.25
CA TYR A 74 23.63 -22.03 -3.83
C TYR A 74 22.29 -22.72 -3.62
N ASP A 75 22.17 -23.43 -2.50
CA ASP A 75 20.86 -23.90 -2.06
C ASP A 75 19.93 -22.71 -1.77
N PRO A 76 18.63 -22.84 -2.08
CA PRO A 76 17.67 -21.80 -1.78
C PRO A 76 17.50 -21.63 -0.26
N PRO A 77 16.99 -20.46 0.20
CA PRO A 77 16.82 -20.20 1.63
C PRO A 77 16.00 -21.31 2.30
N LYS A 78 16.38 -21.72 3.53
CA LYS A 78 15.71 -22.82 4.28
C LYS A 78 14.19 -22.72 4.38
N LYS A 79 13.65 -21.50 4.38
CA LYS A 79 12.21 -21.21 4.38
C LYS A 79 11.48 -21.63 3.10
N CYS A 80 12.20 -21.77 1.99
CA CYS A 80 11.70 -22.22 0.69
C CYS A 80 11.94 -23.71 0.45
N LEU A 81 12.75 -24.36 1.29
CA LEU A 81 13.04 -25.79 1.18
C LEU A 81 11.86 -26.62 1.73
N SER A 82 11.60 -27.76 1.08
CA SER A 82 10.61 -28.71 1.58
C SER A 82 11.03 -29.25 2.95
N PRO A 83 10.10 -29.64 3.83
CA PRO A 83 10.43 -30.18 5.15
C PRO A 83 11.45 -31.33 5.13
N LEU A 84 11.42 -32.17 4.09
CA LEU A 84 12.37 -33.27 3.90
C LEU A 84 13.80 -32.80 3.54
N THR A 85 13.96 -31.59 3.00
CA THR A 85 15.25 -31.06 2.51
C THR A 85 15.83 -29.95 3.40
N LYS A 86 15.22 -29.66 4.56
CA LYS A 86 15.60 -28.55 5.46
C LYS A 86 17.03 -28.60 6.02
N ASN A 87 17.69 -29.75 5.97
CA ASN A 87 19.03 -29.97 6.53
C ASN A 87 20.19 -29.53 5.61
N ARG A 88 19.93 -28.73 4.56
CA ARG A 88 21.00 -28.21 3.70
C ARG A 88 21.74 -27.02 4.33
N ASN A 89 23.05 -26.97 4.12
CA ASN A 89 23.98 -26.05 4.80
C ASN A 89 24.31 -24.77 4.01
N ASN A 90 23.45 -24.30 3.10
CA ASN A 90 23.69 -23.13 2.24
C ASN A 90 25.08 -23.13 1.57
N GLN A 91 25.59 -24.30 1.19
CA GLN A 91 26.89 -24.42 0.53
C GLN A 91 26.73 -24.24 -0.97
N TYR A 92 27.76 -23.71 -1.63
CA TYR A 92 27.82 -23.66 -3.09
C TYR A 92 27.99 -25.08 -3.65
N ARG A 93 27.12 -25.45 -4.59
CA ARG A 93 27.09 -26.73 -5.29
C ARG A 93 27.11 -26.56 -6.82
N GLY A 94 27.32 -25.34 -7.32
CA GLY A 94 27.40 -25.06 -8.75
C GLY A 94 28.73 -25.46 -9.38
N ASN A 95 28.76 -25.56 -10.70
CA ASN A 95 30.00 -25.74 -11.46
C ASN A 95 30.82 -24.44 -11.47
N PHE A 96 32.14 -24.54 -11.67
CA PHE A 96 33.01 -23.35 -11.76
C PHE A 96 32.58 -22.34 -12.82
N GLN A 97 31.95 -22.77 -13.92
CA GLN A 97 31.43 -21.85 -14.94
C GLN A 97 30.34 -20.92 -14.38
N ASN A 98 29.54 -21.38 -13.41
CA ASN A 98 28.44 -20.63 -12.81
C ASN A 98 28.95 -19.49 -11.90
N LEU A 99 30.25 -19.44 -11.57
CA LEU A 99 30.82 -18.32 -10.82
C LEU A 99 30.78 -17.01 -11.62
N LYS A 100 30.69 -17.07 -12.95
CA LYS A 100 30.66 -15.92 -13.85
C LYS A 100 29.25 -15.46 -14.25
N ALA A 101 28.21 -16.26 -13.98
CA ALA A 101 26.83 -16.01 -14.40
C ALA A 101 26.04 -15.13 -13.40
N HIS A 102 24.81 -14.75 -13.78
CA HIS A 102 23.99 -13.80 -13.04
C HIS A 102 23.50 -14.39 -11.72
N ARG A 103 24.04 -13.87 -10.61
CA ARG A 103 24.03 -14.59 -9.34
C ARG A 103 22.71 -14.61 -8.58
N VAL A 104 21.74 -13.74 -8.85
CA VAL A 104 20.60 -13.53 -7.95
C VAL A 104 19.29 -13.36 -8.69
N GLU A 105 18.36 -14.27 -8.49
CA GLU A 105 17.00 -14.23 -9.02
C GLU A 105 15.97 -14.25 -7.88
N PHE A 106 14.72 -13.88 -8.17
CA PHE A 106 13.64 -14.14 -7.22
C PHE A 106 13.30 -15.64 -7.25
N GLN A 107 13.03 -16.20 -6.08
CA GLN A 107 12.59 -17.58 -5.96
C GLN A 107 11.06 -17.63 -6.09
N ASP A 108 10.57 -18.39 -7.09
CA ASP A 108 9.15 -18.69 -7.28
C ASP A 108 8.57 -19.59 -6.17
#